data_AF-A0A847JEE0-F1
#
_entry.id   AF-A0A847JEE0-F1
#
_cell.length_a   1.000
_cell.length_b   1.000
_cell.length_c   1.000
_cell.angle_alpha   90.00
_cell.angle_beta   90.00
_cell.angle_gamma   90.00
#
_symmetry.space_group_name_H-M   'P 1'
#
loop_
_entity.id
_entity.type
_entity.pdbx_description
1 polymer ?
#
loop_
_entity_poly.entity_id
_entity_poly.type
_entity_poly.pdbx_seq_one_letter_code
_entity_poly.pdbx_strand_id
1 'polypeptide(L)'
;MSGAGFFVECRPPWLVARFDGPCAVLSWSSNRPGFVTATKVAWLEVRDAEIACVADPRVFLEARLGEARLRGAVGLMTARDVRRHHFAR
;
A
#
# COMPACT_ATOMS: atom_id res chain seq x y z
N MET A 1 -22.40 7.98 0.38
CA MET A 1 -22.23 8.02 1.85
C MET A 1 -20.74 8.19 2.15
N SER A 2 -20.28 9.42 2.34
CA SER A 2 -18.91 9.78 2.70
C SER A 2 -18.86 10.04 4.21
N GLY A 3 -18.37 9.07 4.98
CA GLY A 3 -18.27 9.14 6.45
C GLY A 3 -16.87 8.83 7.00
N ALA A 4 -15.89 8.55 6.14
CA ALA A 4 -14.50 8.37 6.52
C ALA A 4 -13.67 9.30 5.63
N GLY A 5 -12.67 10.00 6.19
CA GLY A 5 -11.78 10.92 5.45
C GLY A 5 -10.82 10.22 4.46
N PHE A 6 -11.23 9.04 4.00
CA PHE A 6 -10.55 8.21 3.03
C PHE A 6 -11.54 7.25 2.37
N PHE A 7 -11.19 6.76 1.20
CA PHE A 7 -11.84 5.65 0.54
C PHE A 7 -10.83 4.54 0.24
N VAL A 8 -11.33 3.34 -0.03
CA VAL A 8 -10.49 2.19 -0.36
C VAL A 8 -10.89 1.64 -1.73
N GLU A 9 -9.88 1.38 -2.54
CA GLU A 9 -9.98 0.80 -3.87
C GLU A 9 -9.24 -0.54 -3.88
N CYS A 10 -9.94 -1.61 -4.23
CA CYS A 10 -9.32 -2.91 -4.48
C CYS A 10 -9.16 -3.12 -5.99
N ARG A 11 -7.91 -3.12 -6.45
CA ARG A 11 -7.51 -3.40 -7.83
C ARG A 11 -6.39 -4.45 -7.81
N PRO A 12 -6.73 -5.74 -7.69
CA PRO A 12 -5.72 -6.79 -7.52
C PRO A 12 -4.55 -6.66 -8.52
N PRO A 13 -3.30 -6.76 -8.07
CA PRO A 13 -2.86 -7.22 -6.74
C PRO A 13 -2.84 -6.15 -5.64
N TRP A 14 -3.42 -4.96 -5.87
CA TRP A 14 -3.38 -3.85 -4.92
C TRP A 14 -4.68 -3.67 -4.12
N LEU A 15 -4.53 -3.36 -2.84
CA LEU A 15 -5.52 -2.65 -2.04
C LEU A 15 -4.97 -1.26 -1.73
N VAL A 16 -5.74 -0.20 -2.00
CA VAL A 16 -5.27 1.18 -1.84
C VAL A 16 -6.26 1.97 -1.01
N ALA A 17 -5.83 2.46 0.14
CA ALA A 17 -6.53 3.51 0.88
C ALA A 17 -6.07 4.88 0.37
N ARG A 18 -7.01 5.75 0.01
CA ARG A 18 -6.77 7.10 -0.49
C ARG A 18 -7.45 8.10 0.44
N PHE A 19 -6.65 9.00 1.00
CA PHE A 19 -7.13 10.09 1.84
C PHE A 19 -7.69 11.22 0.98
N ASP A 20 -8.64 11.98 1.52
CA ASP A 20 -9.22 13.15 0.83
C ASP A 20 -8.22 14.29 0.65
N GLY A 21 -7.12 14.26 1.41
CA GLY A 21 -6.00 15.19 1.31
C GLY A 21 -4.73 14.64 1.96
N PRO A 22 -3.65 15.43 2.03
CA PRO A 22 -2.43 15.04 2.74
C PRO A 22 -2.73 14.74 4.21
N CYS A 23 -2.30 13.56 4.68
CA CYS A 23 -2.49 13.11 6.06
C CYS A 23 -1.12 12.78 6.69
N ALA A 24 -0.98 13.07 7.98
CA ALA A 24 0.15 12.61 8.77
C ALA A 24 -0.02 11.11 9.08
N VAL A 25 0.92 10.29 8.62
CA VAL A 25 0.91 8.84 8.77
C VAL A 25 2.14 8.41 9.57
N LEU A 26 1.92 7.69 10.66
CA LEU A 26 2.99 6.95 11.33
C LEU A 26 3.15 5.60 10.63
N SER A 27 4.33 5.37 10.05
CA SER A 27 4.57 4.26 9.13
C SER A 27 5.77 3.41 9.53
N TRP A 28 5.61 2.10 9.43
CA TRP A 28 6.69 1.11 9.49
C TRP A 28 7.00 0.51 8.11
N SER A 29 6.50 1.10 7.02
CA SER A 29 6.84 0.65 5.67
C SER A 29 8.33 0.80 5.39
N SER A 30 8.92 -0.16 4.67
CA SER A 30 10.32 -0.08 4.25
C SER A 30 10.61 1.12 3.34
N ASN A 31 9.60 1.61 2.61
CA ASN A 31 9.78 2.61 1.58
C ASN A 31 9.59 4.07 2.10
N ARG A 32 8.73 4.25 3.11
CA ARG A 32 8.47 5.53 3.79
C ARG A 32 8.30 5.35 5.31
N PRO A 33 9.37 5.04 6.07
CA PRO A 33 9.29 4.81 7.51
C PRO A 33 9.16 6.12 8.32
N GLY A 34 8.67 6.02 9.56
CA GLY A 34 8.53 7.13 10.49
C GLY A 34 7.25 7.95 10.30
N PHE A 35 7.25 9.19 10.81
CA PHE A 35 6.18 10.14 10.58
C PHE A 35 6.34 10.77 9.19
N VAL A 36 5.37 10.51 8.31
CA VAL A 36 5.39 10.97 6.92
C VAL A 36 4.06 11.61 6.55
N THR A 37 4.10 12.58 5.63
CA THR A 37 2.89 13.08 4.99
C THR A 37 2.61 12.25 3.73
N ALA A 38 1.40 11.70 3.62
CA ALA A 38 0.98 10.88 2.47
C ALA A 38 -0.48 11.13 2.10
N THR A 39 -0.83 10.84 0.85
CA THR A 39 -2.22 10.88 0.34
C THR A 39 -2.80 9.48 0.12
N LYS A 40 -1.98 8.45 0.29
CA LYS A 40 -2.37 7.07 0.03
C LYS A 40 -1.51 6.06 0.80
N VAL A 41 -2.13 4.95 1.19
CA VAL A 41 -1.49 3.74 1.71
C VAL A 41 -1.85 2.60 0.75
N ALA A 42 -0.87 1.79 0.36
CA ALA A 42 -1.07 0.72 -0.60
C ALA A 42 -0.50 -0.60 -0.09
N TRP A 43 -1.32 -1.66 -0.15
CA TRP A 43 -0.91 -3.03 0.12
C TRP A 43 -0.78 -3.78 -1.21
N LEU A 44 0.39 -4.34 -1.46
CA LEU A 44 0.67 -5.27 -2.54
C LEU A 44 0.46 -6.69 -2.05
N GLU A 45 -0.46 -7.42 -2.65
CA GLU A 45 -0.47 -8.89 -2.58
C GLU A 45 0.78 -9.43 -3.27
N VAL A 46 1.58 -10.22 -2.55
CA VAL A 46 2.77 -10.90 -3.08
C VAL A 46 2.64 -12.40 -2.88
N ARG A 47 3.18 -13.17 -3.82
CA ARG A 47 3.31 -14.64 -3.72
C ARG A 47 4.77 -15.02 -3.53
N ASP A 48 5.03 -16.17 -2.91
CA ASP A 48 6.39 -16.65 -2.64
C ASP A 48 7.29 -16.64 -3.89
N ALA A 49 6.77 -17.09 -5.04
CA ALA A 49 7.51 -17.10 -6.29
C ALA A 49 7.94 -15.71 -6.79
N GLU A 50 7.21 -14.64 -6.44
CA GLU A 50 7.53 -13.27 -6.85
C GLU A 50 8.60 -12.63 -5.97
N ILE A 51 8.76 -13.11 -4.74
CA ILE A 51 9.70 -12.55 -3.76
C ILE A 51 10.91 -13.45 -3.50
N ALA A 52 10.90 -14.69 -3.97
CA ALA A 52 11.98 -15.68 -3.75
C ALA A 52 13.38 -15.19 -4.17
N CYS A 53 13.46 -14.35 -5.19
CA CYS A 53 14.73 -13.79 -5.70
C CYS A 53 14.86 -12.28 -5.48
N VAL A 54 14.00 -11.68 -4.67
CA VAL A 54 14.07 -10.24 -4.38
C VAL A 54 15.20 -9.99 -3.38
N ALA A 55 16.31 -9.44 -3.89
CA ALA A 55 17.47 -9.10 -3.06
C ALA A 55 17.19 -7.92 -2.10
N ASP A 56 16.42 -6.92 -2.56
CA ASP A 56 16.00 -5.78 -1.75
C ASP A 56 14.48 -5.58 -1.85
N PRO A 57 13.73 -5.92 -0.79
CA PRO A 57 12.28 -5.74 -0.70
C PRO A 57 11.82 -4.29 -0.92
N ARG A 58 12.62 -3.30 -0.52
CA ARG A 58 12.29 -1.87 -0.69
C ARG A 58 12.38 -1.48 -2.16
N VAL A 59 13.45 -1.89 -2.84
CA VAL A 59 13.63 -1.62 -4.29
C VAL A 59 12.50 -2.28 -5.09
N PHE A 60 12.18 -3.54 -4.77
CA PHE A 60 11.06 -4.24 -5.36
C PHE A 60 9.73 -3.50 -5.16
N LEU A 61 9.42 -3.11 -3.92
CA LEU A 61 8.17 -2.41 -3.59
C LEU A 61 8.07 -1.06 -4.30
N GLU A 62 9.14 -0.26 -4.32
CA GLU A 62 9.17 1.04 -5.01
C GLU A 62 9.00 0.90 -6.54
N ALA A 63 9.58 -0.14 -7.14
CA ALA A 63 9.37 -0.44 -8.56
C ALA A 63 7.90 -0.77 -8.85
N ARG A 64 7.31 -1.68 -8.06
CA ARG A 64 5.89 -2.07 -8.18
C ARG A 64 4.94 -0.89 -7.97
N LEU A 65 5.20 -0.03 -6.98
CA LEU A 65 4.45 1.21 -6.76
C LEU A 65 4.58 2.16 -7.96
N GLY A 66 5.77 2.25 -8.55
CA GLY A 66 6.02 3.00 -9.77
C GLY A 66 5.15 2.55 -10.95
N GLU A 67 5.22 1.27 -11.28
CA GLU A 67 4.44 0.62 -12.35
C GLU A 67 2.93 0.82 -12.17
N ALA A 68 2.46 0.72 -10.92
CA ALA A 68 1.05 0.86 -10.58
C ALA A 68 0.56 2.31 -10.50
N ARG A 69 1.40 3.32 -10.80
CA ARG A 69 1.12 4.76 -10.63
C ARG A 69 0.76 5.14 -9.17
N LEU A 70 1.39 4.47 -8.21
CA LEU A 70 1.24 4.66 -6.76
C LEU A 70 2.46 5.28 -6.08
N ARG A 71 3.38 5.90 -6.83
CA ARG A 71 4.52 6.63 -6.24
C ARG A 71 4.05 7.58 -5.14
N GLY A 72 4.84 7.64 -4.06
CA GLY A 72 4.53 8.42 -2.86
C GLY A 72 3.58 7.75 -1.87
N ALA A 73 3.05 6.55 -2.17
CA ALA A 73 2.32 5.76 -1.20
C ALA A 73 3.22 5.29 -0.06
N VAL A 74 2.65 5.21 1.14
CA VAL A 74 3.15 4.29 2.16
C VAL A 74 2.85 2.88 1.67
N GLY A 75 3.88 2.10 1.35
CA GLY A 75 3.75 0.79 0.72
C GLY A 75 3.92 -0.35 1.73
N LEU A 76 3.04 -1.34 1.66
CA LEU A 76 3.08 -2.56 2.46
C LEU A 76 2.96 -3.76 1.52
N MET A 77 3.51 -4.90 1.94
CA MET A 77 3.36 -6.17 1.22
C MET A 77 2.65 -7.18 2.12
N THR A 78 1.84 -8.05 1.53
CA THR A 78 1.10 -9.08 2.25
C THR A 78 0.95 -10.35 1.41
N ALA A 79 0.99 -11.51 2.06
CA ALA A 79 0.66 -12.79 1.42
C ALA A 79 -0.85 -13.08 1.37
N ARG A 80 -1.69 -12.20 1.95
CA ARG A 80 -3.14 -12.35 1.97
C ARG A 80 -3.76 -11.91 0.66
N ASP A 81 -4.80 -12.64 0.22
CA ASP A 81 -5.66 -12.22 -0.89
C ASP A 81 -6.32 -10.88 -0.57
N VAL A 82 -5.94 -9.82 -1.28
CA VAL A 82 -6.43 -8.46 -1.01
C VAL A 82 -7.91 -8.28 -1.32
N ARG A 83 -8.50 -9.18 -2.11
CA ARG A 83 -9.96 -9.17 -2.38
C ARG A 83 -10.76 -9.58 -1.16
N ARG A 84 -10.14 -10.23 -0.17
CA ARG A 84 -10.75 -10.63 1.10
C ARG A 84 -10.53 -9.60 2.22
N HIS A 85 -10.40 -8.32 1.86
CA HIS A 85 -10.36 -7.25 2.85
C HIS A 85 -11.75 -7.03 3.46
N HIS A 86 -11.78 -6.56 4.69
CA HIS A 86 -13.00 -6.28 5.42
C HIS A 86 -12.93 -4.91 6.09
N PHE A 87 -14.05 -4.21 6.13
CA PHE A 87 -14.20 -2.98 6.91
C PHE A 87 -14.91 -3.33 8.21
N ALA A 88 -14.19 -3.21 9.32
CA ALA A 88 -14.82 -3.11 10.62
C ALA A 88 -15.31 -1.67 10.77
N ARG A 89 -16.58 -1.49 11.13
CA ARG A 89 -17.22 -0.20 11.33
C ARG A 89 -17.34 0.10 12.81
#